data_AF-A0A7J4LYB8-F1
#
_entry.id   AF-A0A7J4LYB8-F1
#
_cell.length_a   1.000
_cell.length_b   1.000
_cell.length_c   1.000
_cell.angle_alpha   90.00
_cell.angle_beta   90.00
_cell.angle_gamma   90.00
#
_symmetry.space_group_name_H-M   'P 1'
#
loop_
_entity.id
_entity.type
_entity.pdbx_description
1 polymer ?
#
loop_
_entity_poly.entity_id
_entity_poly.type
_entity_poly.pdbx_seq_one_letter_code
_entity_poly.pdbx_strand_id
1 'polypeptide(L)'
;IKTMKALTGIDVLLTHEAPIGVGMEKDGKDLGRPEIREIIEQVQPRLAVFGHHHVYREGQIGATRVIGLQQPKHSYVVLDTDTFSTEKVSAELSTGKMPQWTYAWER
;
A
#
# COMPACT_ATOMS: atom_id res chain seq x y z
N ILE A 1 4.71 -19.62 0.20
CA ILE A 1 3.40 -19.13 -0.30
C ILE A 1 2.23 -20.06 0.07
N LYS A 2 2.31 -21.39 -0.07
CA LYS A 2 1.20 -22.32 0.27
C LYS A 2 0.57 -22.10 1.66
N THR A 3 1.35 -21.77 2.68
CA THR A 3 0.85 -21.60 4.07
C THR A 3 0.05 -20.31 4.27
N MET A 4 0.34 -19.23 3.53
CA MET A 4 -0.38 -17.96 3.69
C MET A 4 -1.83 -18.03 3.19
N LYS A 5 -2.07 -18.88 2.19
CA LYS A 5 -3.38 -19.05 1.56
C LYS A 5 -4.42 -19.68 2.50
N ALA A 6 -3.96 -20.30 3.58
CA ALA A 6 -4.82 -20.88 4.61
C ALA A 6 -5.15 -19.89 5.75
N LEU A 7 -4.57 -18.69 5.73
CA LEU A 7 -4.87 -17.67 6.73
C LEU A 7 -6.24 -17.05 6.44
N THR A 8 -7.04 -16.89 7.49
CA THR A 8 -8.36 -16.26 7.44
C THR A 8 -8.41 -15.13 8.47
N GLY A 9 -9.36 -14.20 8.31
CA GLY A 9 -9.51 -13.08 9.23
C GLY A 9 -8.37 -12.06 9.17
N ILE A 10 -7.66 -11.97 8.05
CA ILE A 10 -6.63 -10.95 7.85
C ILE A 10 -7.31 -9.64 7.45
N ASP A 11 -7.26 -8.64 8.32
CA ASP A 11 -7.80 -7.33 7.96
C ASP A 11 -6.86 -6.54 7.04
N VAL A 12 -5.56 -6.62 7.27
CA VAL A 12 -4.53 -5.88 6.52
C VAL A 12 -3.43 -6.81 6.03
N LEU A 13 -3.13 -6.75 4.74
CA LEU A 13 -1.99 -7.44 4.12
C LEU A 13 -0.96 -6.41 3.65
N LEU A 14 0.30 -6.56 4.08
CA LEU A 14 1.40 -5.71 3.66
C LEU A 14 2.37 -6.50 2.78
N THR A 15 2.68 -5.99 1.58
CA THR A 15 3.70 -6.57 0.69
C THR A 15 4.70 -5.52 0.26
N HIS A 16 5.93 -5.94 -0.06
CA HIS A 16 6.88 -5.01 -0.64
C HIS A 16 6.49 -4.67 -2.09
N GLU A 17 6.19 -5.70 -2.90
CA GLU A 17 5.87 -5.59 -4.32
C GLU A 17 4.35 -5.45 -4.59
N ALA A 18 3.99 -4.91 -5.77
CA ALA A 18 2.60 -4.76 -6.19
C ALA A 18 1.97 -6.08 -6.70
N PRO A 19 0.65 -6.28 -6.55
CA PRO A 19 -0.08 -7.27 -7.35
C PRO A 19 -0.24 -6.80 -8.80
N ILE A 20 -0.45 -7.72 -9.73
CA ILE A 20 -0.96 -7.36 -11.07
C ILE A 20 -2.44 -6.93 -11.02
N GLY A 21 -2.86 -6.16 -12.01
CA GLY A 21 -4.26 -5.76 -12.23
C GLY A 21 -4.71 -4.58 -11.37
N VAL A 22 -3.78 -3.79 -10.83
CA VAL A 22 -4.08 -2.57 -10.06
C VAL A 22 -3.61 -1.28 -10.77
N GLY A 23 -3.36 -1.38 -12.08
CA GLY A 23 -2.96 -0.25 -12.93
C GLY A 23 -1.52 0.23 -12.70
N MET A 24 -0.66 -0.66 -12.20
CA MET A 24 0.77 -0.43 -12.10
C MET A 24 1.45 -0.83 -13.40
N GLU A 25 1.38 0.04 -14.40
CA GLU A 25 1.85 -0.25 -15.75
C GLU A 25 3.03 0.65 -16.17
N LYS A 26 3.94 0.10 -16.96
CA LYS A 26 4.97 0.84 -17.68
C LYS A 26 5.08 0.28 -19.10
N ASP A 27 5.01 1.18 -20.09
CA ASP A 27 5.06 0.82 -21.51
C ASP A 27 4.00 -0.24 -21.90
N GLY A 28 2.80 -0.13 -21.32
CA GLY A 28 1.68 -1.06 -21.54
C GLY A 28 1.84 -2.44 -20.89
N LYS A 29 2.84 -2.63 -20.03
CA LYS A 29 3.06 -3.87 -19.28
C LYS A 29 2.80 -3.65 -17.81
N ASP A 30 2.02 -4.54 -17.21
CA ASP A 30 1.85 -4.58 -15.76
C ASP A 30 3.17 -4.95 -15.08
N LEU A 31 3.54 -4.18 -14.07
CA LEU A 31 4.76 -4.32 -13.28
C LEU A 31 4.57 -5.16 -12.02
N GLY A 32 3.34 -5.51 -11.67
CA GLY A 32 3.02 -6.28 -10.48
C GLY A 32 3.37 -7.76 -10.60
N ARG A 33 3.11 -8.50 -9.52
CA ARG A 33 3.38 -9.93 -9.39
C ARG A 33 2.09 -10.75 -9.33
N PRO A 34 1.93 -11.78 -10.19
CA PRO A 34 0.74 -12.65 -10.16
C PRO A 34 0.59 -13.37 -8.82
N GLU A 35 1.69 -13.72 -8.16
CA GLU A 35 1.67 -14.43 -6.87
C GLU A 35 1.07 -13.56 -5.75
N ILE A 36 1.30 -12.25 -5.80
CA ILE A 36 0.73 -11.32 -4.82
C ILE A 36 -0.76 -11.14 -5.08
N ARG A 37 -1.16 -11.04 -6.34
CA ARG A 37 -2.57 -11.04 -6.72
C ARG A 37 -3.28 -12.30 -6.21
N GLU A 38 -2.69 -13.47 -6.44
CA GLU A 38 -3.28 -14.74 -6.02
C GLU A 38 -3.48 -14.81 -4.49
N ILE A 39 -2.51 -14.29 -3.71
CA ILE A 39 -2.65 -14.20 -2.25
C ILE A 39 -3.81 -13.27 -1.88
N ILE A 40 -3.95 -12.10 -2.51
CA ILE A 40 -5.04 -11.15 -2.24
C ILE A 40 -6.40 -11.76 -2.61
N GLU A 41 -6.50 -12.42 -3.76
CA GLU A 41 -7.74 -13.08 -4.21
C GLU A 41 -8.18 -14.20 -3.26
N GLN A 42 -7.25 -14.88 -2.61
CA GLN A 42 -7.57 -15.99 -1.71
C GLN A 42 -7.81 -15.54 -0.27
N VAL A 43 -6.98 -14.64 0.26
CA VAL A 43 -7.10 -14.17 1.64
C VAL A 43 -8.22 -13.12 1.78
N GLN A 44 -8.50 -12.37 0.71
CA GLN A 44 -9.48 -11.27 0.67
C GLN A 44 -9.39 -10.34 1.89
N PRO A 45 -8.23 -9.73 2.17
CA PRO A 45 -8.12 -8.78 3.26
C PRO A 45 -8.96 -7.54 3.01
N ARG A 46 -9.33 -6.80 4.05
CA ARG A 46 -10.06 -5.53 3.90
C ARG A 46 -9.19 -4.48 3.19
N LEU A 47 -7.90 -4.47 3.50
CA LEU A 47 -6.90 -3.58 2.91
C LEU A 47 -5.62 -4.36 2.56
N ALA A 48 -5.12 -4.19 1.34
CA ALA A 48 -3.78 -4.60 0.94
C ALA A 48 -2.93 -3.37 0.61
N VAL A 49 -1.70 -3.31 1.11
CA VAL A 49 -0.80 -2.17 0.88
C VAL A 49 0.52 -2.66 0.31
N PHE A 50 1.03 -1.98 -0.72
CA PHE A 50 2.29 -2.30 -1.36
C PHE A 50 3.23 -1.10 -1.52
N GLY A 51 4.53 -1.38 -1.62
CA GLY A 51 5.59 -0.40 -1.85
C GLY A 51 6.27 -0.56 -3.20
N HIS A 52 7.61 -0.59 -3.19
CA HIS A 52 8.53 -0.84 -4.32
C HIS A 52 8.52 0.20 -5.46
N HIS A 53 7.35 0.54 -5.99
CA HIS A 53 7.22 1.41 -7.16
C HIS A 53 7.21 2.89 -6.82
N HIS A 54 7.08 3.24 -5.55
CA HIS A 54 7.09 4.64 -5.07
C HIS A 54 6.02 5.53 -5.71
N VAL A 55 4.88 4.94 -6.08
CA VAL A 55 3.75 5.61 -6.71
C VAL A 55 2.53 5.42 -5.83
N TYR A 56 1.85 6.52 -5.53
CA TYR A 56 0.56 6.44 -4.84
C TYR A 56 -0.47 5.92 -5.83
N ARG A 57 -1.13 4.83 -5.48
CA ARG A 57 -2.18 4.25 -6.31
C ARG A 57 -3.26 3.70 -5.43
N GLU A 58 -4.51 3.87 -5.83
CA GLU A 58 -5.63 3.15 -5.26
C GLU A 58 -6.22 2.24 -6.33
N GLY A 59 -6.61 1.05 -5.89
CA GLY A 59 -7.20 0.02 -6.74
C GLY A 59 -8.01 -0.96 -5.90
N GLN A 60 -8.50 -2.00 -6.57
CA GLN A 60 -9.35 -2.99 -5.94
C GLN A 60 -9.13 -4.37 -6.57
N ILE A 61 -9.11 -5.41 -5.74
CA ILE A 61 -9.08 -6.81 -6.16
C ILE A 61 -10.17 -7.55 -5.39
N GLY A 62 -11.27 -7.90 -6.07
CA GLY A 62 -12.45 -8.43 -5.38
C GLY A 62 -13.01 -7.41 -4.39
N ALA A 63 -13.17 -7.81 -3.12
CA ALA A 63 -13.59 -6.91 -2.05
C ALA A 63 -12.42 -6.11 -1.43
N THR A 64 -11.17 -6.49 -1.72
CA THR A 64 -9.98 -5.88 -1.12
C THR A 64 -9.67 -4.54 -1.74
N ARG A 65 -9.57 -3.49 -0.92
CA ARG A 65 -8.97 -2.22 -1.31
C ARG A 65 -7.45 -2.38 -1.40
N VAL A 66 -6.83 -1.87 -2.45
CA VAL A 66 -5.38 -1.97 -2.65
C VAL A 66 -4.76 -0.58 -2.73
N ILE A 67 -3.73 -0.31 -1.92
CA ILE A 67 -3.04 0.99 -1.89
C ILE A 67 -1.54 0.81 -2.15
N GLY A 68 -1.03 1.48 -3.19
CA GLY A 68 0.39 1.67 -3.43
C GLY A 68 0.91 2.90 -2.70
N LEU A 69 2.09 2.80 -2.08
CA LEU A 69 2.70 3.88 -1.32
C LEU A 69 3.76 4.64 -2.12
N GLN A 70 3.84 5.95 -1.90
CA GLN A 70 5.00 6.76 -2.29
C GLN A 70 6.17 6.53 -1.33
N GLN A 71 7.33 7.10 -1.66
CA GLN A 71 8.42 7.19 -0.68
C GLN A 71 7.95 7.97 0.55
N PRO A 72 8.38 7.59 1.77
CA PRO A 72 8.00 8.27 3.00
C PRO A 72 8.33 9.77 3.02
N LYS A 73 9.29 10.20 2.20
CA LYS A 73 9.64 11.62 2.02
C LYS A 73 8.61 12.44 1.25
N HIS A 74 7.59 11.80 0.67
CA HIS A 74 6.53 12.49 -0.08
C HIS A 74 5.21 12.40 0.65
N SER A 75 4.83 11.20 1.09
CA SER A 75 3.60 10.98 1.83
C SER A 75 3.61 9.65 2.57
N TYR A 76 2.70 9.51 3.51
CA TYR A 76 2.34 8.27 4.18
C TYR A 76 0.82 8.12 4.19
N VAL A 77 0.35 6.96 4.62
CA VAL A 77 -1.08 6.67 4.77
C VAL A 77 -1.37 6.39 6.24
N VAL A 78 -2.37 7.09 6.79
CA VAL A 78 -2.95 6.82 8.09
C VAL A 78 -4.17 5.93 7.88
N LEU A 79 -4.24 4.83 8.64
CA LEU A 79 -5.38 3.92 8.67
C LEU A 79 -6.12 4.12 9.99
N ASP A 80 -7.40 4.48 9.90
CA ASP A 80 -8.30 4.43 11.05
C ASP A 80 -8.76 2.98 11.24
N THR A 81 -8.44 2.37 12.39
CA THR A 81 -8.69 0.94 12.62
C THR A 81 -10.14 0.62 12.97
N ASP A 82 -10.94 1.60 13.37
CA ASP A 82 -12.35 1.41 13.71
C ASP A 82 -13.22 1.42 12.45
N THR A 83 -12.94 2.35 11.54
CA THR A 83 -13.71 2.57 10.29
C THR A 83 -13.07 1.95 9.07
N PHE A 84 -11.78 1.59 9.14
CA PHE A 84 -10.95 1.20 7.98
C PHE A 84 -10.83 2.27 6.89
N SER A 85 -11.13 3.53 7.22
CA SER A 85 -10.85 4.65 6.34
C SER A 85 -9.34 4.93 6.29
N THR A 86 -8.87 5.47 5.17
CA THR A 86 -7.45 5.79 4.97
C THR A 86 -7.30 7.22 4.53
N GLU A 87 -6.34 7.92 5.13
CA GLU A 87 -5.95 9.27 4.74
C GLU A 87 -4.51 9.26 4.23
N LYS A 88 -4.28 9.83 3.04
CA LYS A 88 -2.94 10.12 2.56
C LYS A 88 -2.49 11.47 3.12
N VAL A 89 -1.37 11.47 3.84
CA VAL A 89 -0.81 12.67 4.45
C VAL A 89 0.54 12.98 3.82
N SER A 90 0.75 14.23 3.40
CA SER A 90 2.03 14.71 2.87
C SER A 90 3.10 14.73 3.95
N ALA A 91 4.32 14.32 3.61
CA ALA A 91 5.47 14.56 4.46
C ALA A 91 5.99 15.99 4.21
N GLU A 92 6.24 16.74 5.29
CA GLU A 92 6.73 18.12 5.20
C GLU A 92 8.25 18.13 5.41
N LEU A 93 8.98 18.83 4.55
CA LEU A 93 10.41 19.06 4.75
C LEU A 93 10.59 20.26 5.67
N SER A 94 11.23 20.09 6.82
CA SER A 94 11.61 21.23 7.65
C SER A 94 12.67 22.07 6.93
N THR A 95 12.45 23.38 6.86
CA THR A 95 13.38 24.35 6.25
C THR A 95 14.40 24.80 7.30
N GLY A 96 15.48 24.04 7.49
CA GLY A 96 16.55 24.35 8.46
C GLY A 96 17.95 23.98 7.97
N LYS A 97 18.99 24.31 8.76
CA LYS A 97 20.42 24.01 8.45
C LYS A 97 20.68 22.51 8.22
N MET A 98 19.84 21.65 8.78
CA MET A 98 19.76 20.21 8.49
C MET A 98 18.31 19.88 8.12
N PRO A 99 17.98 19.74 6.83
CA PRO A 99 16.63 19.40 6.43
C PRO A 99 16.24 18.03 6.98
N GLN A 100 15.16 17.97 7.74
CA GLN A 100 14.56 16.74 8.27
C GLN A 100 13.09 16.68 7.84
N TRP A 101 12.63 15.48 7.48
CA TRP A 101 11.22 15.25 7.25
C TRP A 101 10.49 15.25 8.59
N THR A 102 9.45 16.07 8.70
CA THR A 102 8.55 16.08 9.85
C THR A 102 7.25 15.40 9.47
N TYR A 103 6.81 14.50 10.34
CA TYR A 103 5.57 13.76 10.16
C TYR A 103 4.52 14.24 11.17
N ALA A 104 3.23 14.20 10.81
CA ALA A 104 2.18 14.78 11.65
C ALA A 104 2.02 14.03 12.98
N TRP A 105 2.39 12.75 13.05
CA TRP A 105 2.39 11.97 14.29
C TRP A 105 3.56 12.29 15.23
N GLU A 106 4.54 13.09 14.79
CA GLU A 106 5.67 13.54 15.63
C GLU A 106 5.37 14.85 16.37
N ARG A 107 4.19 15.44 16.15
CA ARG A 107 3.74 16.69 16.79
C ARG A 107 2.96 16.43 18.08
#